data_AF-A0A644ZXR0-F1
#
_entry.id   AF-A0A644ZXR0-F1
#
_cell.length_a   1.000
_cell.length_b   1.000
_cell.length_c   1.000
_cell.angle_alpha   90.00
_cell.angle_beta   90.00
_cell.angle_gamma   90.00
#
_symmetry.space_group_name_H-M   'P 1'
#
loop_
_entity.id
_entity.type
_entity.pdbx_description
1 polymer ?
#
loop_
_entity_poly.entity_id
_entity_poly.type
_entity_poly.pdbx_seq_one_letter_code
_entity_poly.pdbx_strand_id
1 'polypeptide(L)'
;MKVGIFGQAVFNRMEDVLPRSVYGWTLCPGHLTAEEEWLSSPIYEHSTELLKSGMIFQIDIIPSIAGYGGVSAESTVVLADEKLRREISEQYPLLWQRMQNRLRYLKNVLGIDISKDLLPMCSTVAYLRPYLLDQTKALTVESQSDD
;
A
#
# COMPACT_ATOMS: atom_id res chain seq x y z
N MET A 1 -3.73 -0.09 9.66
CA MET A 1 -4.08 -1.51 9.46
C MET A 1 -3.33 -2.38 10.49
N LYS A 2 -3.97 -3.39 11.08
CA LYS A 2 -3.36 -4.35 12.03
C LYS A 2 -4.20 -5.63 12.08
N VAL A 3 -3.68 -6.71 12.67
CA VAL A 3 -4.45 -7.95 12.83
C VAL A 3 -5.61 -7.73 13.82
N GLY A 4 -6.77 -8.31 13.52
CA GLY A 4 -7.93 -8.33 14.42
C GLY A 4 -8.84 -7.11 14.36
N ILE A 5 -8.62 -6.16 13.45
CA ILE A 5 -9.61 -5.10 13.17
C ILE A 5 -10.52 -5.51 12.02
N PHE A 6 -11.72 -4.93 11.96
CA PHE A 6 -12.59 -5.08 10.81
C PHE A 6 -12.17 -4.18 9.65
N GLY A 7 -12.41 -4.62 8.42
CA GLY A 7 -12.16 -3.83 7.21
C GLY A 7 -12.89 -2.49 7.22
N GLN A 8 -14.09 -2.42 7.81
CA GLN A 8 -14.83 -1.18 7.98
C GLN A 8 -14.03 -0.11 8.75
N ALA A 9 -13.19 -0.48 9.72
CA ALA A 9 -12.36 0.48 10.44
C ALA A 9 -11.31 1.14 9.53
N VAL A 10 -10.77 0.39 8.57
CA VAL A 10 -9.83 0.92 7.57
C VAL A 10 -10.58 1.79 6.56
N PHE A 11 -11.73 1.33 6.08
CA PHE A 11 -12.57 2.08 5.14
C PHE A 11 -13.02 3.43 5.72
N ASN A 12 -13.52 3.45 6.96
CA ASN A 12 -13.90 4.69 7.65
C ASN A 12 -12.71 5.62 7.82
N ARG A 13 -11.54 5.08 8.17
CA ARG A 13 -10.35 5.91 8.29
C ARG A 13 -9.96 6.55 6.95
N MET A 14 -10.16 5.84 5.84
CA MET A 14 -9.94 6.39 4.50
C MET A 14 -10.93 7.51 4.18
N GLU A 15 -12.21 7.31 4.46
CA GLU A 15 -13.21 8.38 4.33
C GLU A 15 -12.90 9.61 5.18
N ASP A 16 -12.39 9.42 6.40
CA ASP A 16 -12.04 10.54 7.29
C ASP A 16 -10.86 11.37 6.76
N VAL A 17 -9.84 10.72 6.19
CA VAL A 17 -8.58 11.40 5.78
C VAL A 17 -8.56 11.78 4.30
N LEU A 18 -9.31 11.07 3.48
CA LEU A 18 -9.40 11.22 2.04
C LEU A 18 -10.86 10.97 1.62
N PRO A 19 -11.82 11.87 1.90
CA PRO A 19 -13.23 11.61 1.62
C PRO A 19 -13.52 11.36 0.14
N ARG A 20 -14.35 10.36 -0.21
CA ARG A 20 -14.75 10.10 -1.62
C ARG A 20 -15.39 11.31 -2.27
N SER A 21 -16.20 12.05 -1.51
CA SER A 21 -16.91 13.24 -1.98
C SER A 21 -15.99 14.38 -2.44
N VAL A 22 -14.73 14.37 -1.99
CA VAL A 22 -13.72 15.39 -2.33
C VAL A 22 -12.68 14.85 -3.30
N TYR A 23 -12.23 13.61 -3.10
CA TYR A 23 -11.09 13.02 -3.80
C TYR A 23 -11.48 11.99 -4.88
N GLY A 24 -12.76 11.67 -5.04
CA GLY A 24 -13.29 10.97 -6.21
C GLY A 24 -12.79 9.53 -6.42
N TRP A 25 -12.22 8.88 -5.41
CA TRP A 25 -11.87 7.47 -5.51
C TRP A 25 -13.13 6.59 -5.50
N THR A 26 -13.12 5.52 -6.29
CA THR A 26 -14.30 4.65 -6.52
C THR A 26 -14.07 3.20 -6.14
N LEU A 27 -12.82 2.75 -6.07
CA LEU A 27 -12.45 1.38 -5.71
C LEU A 27 -12.27 1.22 -4.19
N CYS A 28 -12.24 -0.03 -3.74
CA CYS A 28 -11.87 -0.35 -2.37
C CYS A 28 -10.43 0.13 -2.10
N PRO A 29 -10.14 0.77 -0.95
CA PRO A 29 -8.81 1.29 -0.64
C PRO A 29 -7.85 0.17 -0.22
N GLY A 30 -7.50 -0.67 -1.20
CA GLY A 30 -6.72 -1.88 -1.07
C GLY A 30 -7.53 -3.17 -1.19
N HIS A 31 -6.84 -4.24 -1.53
CA HIS A 31 -7.38 -5.58 -1.73
C HIS A 31 -6.34 -6.64 -1.38
N LEU A 32 -6.81 -7.88 -1.23
CA LEU A 32 -5.93 -9.05 -1.11
C LEU A 32 -5.28 -9.36 -2.45
N THR A 33 -4.02 -9.78 -2.37
CA THR A 33 -3.21 -10.21 -3.51
C THR A 33 -2.45 -11.50 -3.17
N ALA A 34 -2.06 -12.27 -4.18
CA ALA A 34 -1.25 -13.48 -4.04
C ALA A 34 -0.44 -13.71 -5.33
N GLU A 35 -0.59 -14.87 -5.95
CA GLU A 35 -0.05 -15.13 -7.31
C GLU A 35 -0.85 -14.39 -8.40
N GLU A 36 -2.07 -13.97 -8.07
CA GLU A 36 -2.86 -13.04 -8.87
C GLU A 36 -2.88 -11.64 -8.23
N GLU A 37 -3.09 -10.63 -9.07
CA GLU A 37 -3.14 -9.24 -8.63
C GLU A 37 -4.35 -9.01 -7.70
N TRP A 38 -5.57 -9.33 -8.16
CA TRP A 38 -6.83 -8.96 -7.50
C TRP A 38 -7.69 -10.16 -7.08
N LEU A 39 -7.56 -10.61 -5.83
CA LEU A 39 -8.44 -11.68 -5.28
C LEU A 39 -9.81 -11.13 -4.84
N SER A 40 -9.80 -10.36 -3.74
CA SER A 40 -10.98 -9.81 -3.09
C SER A 40 -10.57 -8.71 -2.12
N SER A 41 -11.47 -7.80 -1.77
CA SER A 41 -11.19 -6.81 -0.74
C SER A 41 -12.02 -7.05 0.51
N PRO A 42 -11.39 -7.22 1.69
CA PRO A 42 -12.10 -7.13 2.96
C PRO A 42 -12.35 -5.68 3.37
N ILE A 43 -11.87 -4.67 2.62
CA ILE A 43 -11.98 -3.24 2.96
C ILE A 43 -13.02 -2.58 2.05
N TYR A 44 -14.28 -2.65 2.46
CA TYR A 44 -15.40 -2.01 1.77
C TYR A 44 -16.34 -1.32 2.77
N GLU A 45 -17.24 -0.49 2.25
CA GLU A 45 -18.25 0.21 3.03
C GLU A 45 -19.13 -0.78 3.78
N HIS A 46 -19.27 -0.62 5.10
CA HIS A 46 -20.00 -1.57 5.96
C HIS A 46 -19.38 -2.97 6.06
N SER A 47 -18.09 -3.11 5.76
CA SER A 47 -17.38 -4.40 5.86
C SER A 47 -17.44 -5.03 7.25
N THR A 48 -17.83 -6.30 7.27
CA THR A 48 -17.81 -7.17 8.46
C THR A 48 -16.62 -8.13 8.47
N GLU A 49 -15.71 -7.99 7.50
CA GLU A 49 -14.57 -8.88 7.36
C GLU A 49 -13.47 -8.56 8.37
N LEU A 50 -12.99 -9.59 9.06
CA LEU A 50 -11.89 -9.47 10.01
C LEU A 50 -10.54 -9.58 9.29
N LEU A 51 -9.64 -8.63 9.54
CA LEU A 51 -8.28 -8.70 9.01
C LEU A 51 -7.45 -9.70 9.83
N LYS A 52 -6.85 -10.68 9.16
CA LYS A 52 -6.15 -11.81 9.78
C LYS A 52 -4.66 -11.81 9.45
N SER A 53 -3.88 -12.45 10.31
CA SER A 53 -2.47 -12.77 10.03
C SER A 53 -2.37 -13.62 8.76
N GLY A 54 -1.35 -13.39 7.95
CA GLY A 54 -1.12 -14.04 6.65
C GLY A 54 -1.79 -13.35 5.46
N MET A 55 -2.70 -12.40 5.68
CA MET A 55 -3.28 -11.63 4.58
C MET A 55 -2.24 -10.70 3.95
N ILE A 56 -1.99 -10.88 2.66
CA ILE A 56 -1.17 -9.99 1.84
C ILE A 56 -2.10 -9.00 1.15
N PHE A 57 -1.81 -7.72 1.32
CA PHE A 57 -2.56 -6.63 0.74
C PHE A 57 -1.73 -5.90 -0.31
N GLN A 58 -2.38 -5.53 -1.40
CA GLN A 58 -2.02 -4.33 -2.14
C GLN A 58 -2.73 -3.17 -1.42
N ILE A 59 -1.97 -2.21 -0.88
CA ILE A 59 -2.51 -0.86 -0.68
C ILE A 59 -2.76 -0.33 -2.07
N ASP A 60 -3.97 0.14 -2.34
CA ASP A 60 -4.35 0.67 -3.63
C ASP A 60 -5.32 1.84 -3.44
N ILE A 61 -4.81 3.05 -3.64
CA ILE A 61 -5.54 4.29 -3.42
C ILE A 61 -5.36 5.17 -4.65
N ILE A 62 -6.46 5.38 -5.37
CA ILE A 62 -6.47 6.09 -6.66
C ILE A 62 -7.46 7.27 -6.58
N PRO A 63 -7.03 8.44 -6.07
CA PRO A 63 -7.85 9.65 -6.13
C PRO A 63 -8.03 10.14 -7.57
N SER A 64 -9.18 10.73 -7.83
CA SER A 64 -9.55 11.37 -9.09
C SER A 64 -10.13 12.74 -8.81
N ILE A 65 -9.33 13.78 -9.07
CA ILE A 65 -9.72 15.18 -8.88
C ILE A 65 -9.75 15.84 -10.26
N ALA A 66 -10.89 16.45 -10.61
CA ALA A 66 -11.04 17.15 -11.88
C ALA A 66 -9.93 18.21 -12.08
N GLY A 67 -9.32 18.22 -13.26
CA GLY A 67 -8.22 19.11 -13.62
C GLY A 67 -6.82 18.58 -13.28
N TYR A 68 -6.70 17.48 -12.54
CA TYR A 68 -5.42 16.81 -12.26
C TYR A 68 -5.30 15.50 -13.05
N GLY A 69 -4.06 15.10 -13.36
CA GLY A 69 -3.79 13.75 -13.83
C GLY A 69 -4.07 12.73 -12.73
N GLY A 70 -4.53 11.53 -13.12
CA GLY A 70 -4.70 10.43 -12.18
C GLY A 70 -3.37 10.06 -11.53
N VAL A 71 -3.41 9.76 -10.23
CA VAL A 71 -2.25 9.27 -9.48
C VAL A 71 -2.71 8.11 -8.60
N SER A 72 -1.86 7.10 -8.42
CA SER A 72 -2.10 6.02 -7.48
C SER A 72 -0.98 5.91 -6.45
N ALA A 73 -1.35 5.51 -5.24
CA ALA A 73 -0.43 5.14 -4.18
C ALA A 73 -0.56 3.63 -3.93
N GLU A 74 0.24 2.85 -4.64
CA GLU A 74 0.16 1.39 -4.60
C GLU A 74 1.38 0.74 -3.97
N SER A 75 1.15 -0.21 -3.05
CA SER A 75 2.24 -0.93 -2.39
C SER A 75 1.80 -2.20 -1.69
N THR A 76 2.61 -3.25 -1.84
CA THR A 76 2.34 -4.53 -1.18
C THR A 76 2.81 -4.53 0.29
N VAL A 77 1.94 -5.03 1.17
CA VAL A 77 2.19 -5.24 2.60
C VAL A 77 1.60 -6.56 3.05
N VAL A 78 2.12 -7.14 4.13
CA VAL A 78 1.53 -8.35 4.75
C VAL A 78 1.17 -8.08 6.20
N LEU A 79 0.02 -8.59 6.63
CA LEU A 79 -0.36 -8.64 8.03
C LEU A 79 0.26 -9.87 8.69
N ALA A 80 1.09 -9.67 9.71
CA ALA A 80 1.74 -10.73 10.44
C ALA A 80 1.62 -10.50 11.95
N ASP A 81 0.89 -11.39 12.61
CA ASP A 81 0.88 -11.46 14.08
C ASP A 81 2.26 -11.87 14.63
N GLU A 82 2.39 -11.92 15.95
CA GLU A 82 3.66 -12.26 16.60
C GLU A 82 4.21 -13.63 16.18
N LYS A 83 3.33 -14.63 16.02
CA LYS A 83 3.75 -15.98 15.62
C LYS A 83 4.33 -15.94 14.21
N LEU A 84 3.63 -15.36 13.25
CA LEU A 84 4.08 -15.29 11.86
C LEU A 84 5.33 -14.43 11.72
N ARG A 85 5.46 -13.33 12.47
CA ARG A 85 6.70 -12.53 12.48
C ARG A 85 7.90 -13.34 12.95
N ARG A 86 7.75 -14.15 14.00
CA ARG A 86 8.81 -15.03 14.49
C ARG A 86 9.20 -16.05 13.42
N GLU A 87 8.22 -16.73 12.82
CA GLU A 87 8.45 -17.71 11.75
C GLU A 87 9.17 -17.10 10.55
N ILE A 88 8.78 -15.90 10.10
CA ILE A 88 9.47 -15.17 9.02
C ILE A 88 10.92 -14.85 9.41
N SER A 89 11.15 -14.41 10.65
CA SER A 89 12.50 -14.05 11.12
C SER A 89 13.45 -15.24 11.20
N GLU A 90 12.93 -16.41 11.56
CA GLU A 90 13.70 -17.66 11.72
C GLU A 90 13.93 -18.35 10.37
N GLN A 91 12.89 -18.47 9.54
CA GLN A 91 12.93 -19.23 8.29
C GLN A 91 13.43 -18.40 7.11
N TYR A 92 13.22 -17.08 7.12
CA TYR A 92 13.55 -16.18 6.01
C TYR A 92 14.32 -14.94 6.49
N PRO A 93 15.51 -15.10 7.10
CA PRO A 93 16.23 -14.00 7.76
C PRO A 93 16.59 -12.83 6.83
N LEU A 94 16.89 -13.10 5.55
CA LEU A 94 17.17 -12.05 4.57
C LEU A 94 15.91 -11.24 4.20
N LEU A 95 14.75 -11.89 4.10
CA LEU A 95 13.48 -11.19 3.88
C LEU A 95 13.15 -10.33 5.09
N TRP A 96 13.27 -10.90 6.29
CA TRP A 96 13.08 -10.19 7.54
C TRP A 96 13.97 -8.94 7.63
N GLN A 97 15.26 -9.06 7.32
CA GLN A 97 16.18 -7.91 7.32
C GLN A 97 15.71 -6.80 6.37
N ARG A 98 15.22 -7.13 5.17
CA ARG A 98 14.65 -6.15 4.24
C ARG A 98 13.41 -5.46 4.82
N MET A 99 12.49 -6.21 5.43
CA MET A 99 11.31 -5.66 6.09
C MET A 99 11.70 -4.71 7.23
N GLN A 100 12.66 -5.10 8.07
CA GLN A 100 13.13 -4.26 9.19
C GLN A 100 13.82 -2.98 8.69
N ASN A 101 14.59 -3.04 7.60
CA ASN A 101 15.17 -1.86 6.96
C ASN A 101 14.07 -0.88 6.50
N ARG A 102 13.03 -1.40 5.84
CA ARG A 102 11.90 -0.59 5.36
C ARG A 102 11.10 0.03 6.51
N LEU A 103 10.85 -0.74 7.57
CA LEU A 103 10.21 -0.23 8.79
C LEU A 103 11.02 0.89 9.45
N ARG A 104 12.34 0.74 9.54
CA ARG A 104 13.22 1.83 10.02
C ARG A 104 13.15 3.06 9.13
N TYR A 105 13.12 2.89 7.81
CA TYR A 105 13.00 4.01 6.87
C TYR A 105 11.67 4.75 7.04
N LEU A 106 10.55 4.03 7.07
CA LEU A 106 9.21 4.60 7.30
C LEU A 106 9.20 5.44 8.58
N LYS A 107 9.73 4.89 9.69
CA LYS A 107 9.73 5.57 10.98
C LYS A 107 10.71 6.73 11.07
N ASN A 108 11.98 6.49 10.72
CA ASN A 108 13.07 7.41 11.03
C ASN A 108 13.30 8.46 9.94
N VAL A 109 12.87 8.19 8.70
CA VAL A 109 13.05 9.10 7.56
C VAL A 109 11.73 9.75 7.19
N LEU A 110 10.66 8.97 7.04
CA LEU A 110 9.35 9.51 6.66
C LEU A 110 8.51 9.98 7.86
N GLY A 111 8.90 9.64 9.10
CA GLY A 111 8.14 9.99 10.30
C GLY A 111 6.81 9.24 10.42
N ILE A 112 6.64 8.12 9.72
CA ILE A 112 5.41 7.33 9.68
C ILE A 112 5.57 6.13 10.62
N ASP A 113 4.86 6.16 11.74
CA ASP A 113 4.77 5.01 12.64
C ASP A 113 3.61 4.11 12.23
N ILE A 114 3.88 2.82 12.05
CA ILE A 114 2.88 1.83 11.65
C ILE A 114 2.79 0.69 12.67
N SER A 115 1.67 -0.05 12.64
CA SER A 115 1.49 -1.22 13.49
C SER A 115 2.63 -2.21 13.30
N LYS A 116 3.08 -2.82 14.39
CA LYS A 116 4.06 -3.94 14.33
C LYS A 116 3.55 -5.10 13.48
N ASP A 117 2.24 -5.22 13.33
CA ASP A 117 1.62 -6.31 12.57
C ASP A 117 1.65 -6.07 11.05
N LEU A 118 2.12 -4.91 10.59
CA LEU A 118 2.16 -4.56 9.18
C LEU A 118 3.60 -4.59 8.68
N LEU A 119 3.93 -5.56 7.83
CA LEU A 119 5.28 -5.69 7.26
C LEU A 119 5.32 -5.23 5.79
N PRO A 120 6.20 -4.28 5.44
CA PRO A 120 6.41 -3.83 4.06
C PRO A 120 7.02 -4.91 3.14
N MET A 121 6.30 -5.28 2.07
CA MET A 121 6.79 -6.25 1.08
C MET A 121 7.58 -5.59 -0.06
N CYS A 122 7.38 -4.29 -0.30
CA CYS A 122 8.13 -3.48 -1.26
C CYS A 122 8.82 -2.27 -0.59
N SER A 123 9.68 -1.57 -1.33
CA SER A 123 10.36 -0.33 -0.88
C SER A 123 9.52 0.94 -1.09
N THR A 124 8.35 0.82 -1.71
CA THR A 124 7.51 1.97 -2.11
C THR A 124 6.34 2.23 -1.17
N VAL A 125 6.24 1.51 -0.04
CA VAL A 125 5.20 1.80 0.96
C VAL A 125 5.29 3.26 1.40
N ALA A 126 4.15 3.95 1.40
CA ALA A 126 4.02 5.39 1.69
C ALA A 126 4.78 6.31 0.72
N TYR A 127 5.01 5.86 -0.51
CA TYR A 127 5.65 6.64 -1.56
C TYR A 127 4.66 7.01 -2.67
N LEU A 128 4.50 8.31 -2.92
CA LEU A 128 3.66 8.85 -3.99
C LEU A 128 4.49 9.84 -4.82
N ARG A 129 4.40 9.76 -6.16
CA ARG A 129 5.05 10.71 -7.08
C ARG A 129 4.00 11.55 -7.82
N PRO A 130 3.41 12.58 -7.20
CA PRO A 130 2.31 13.33 -7.79
C PRO A 130 2.71 14.25 -8.96
N TYR A 131 4.00 14.54 -9.14
CA TYR A 131 4.48 15.53 -10.12
C TYR A 131 5.35 14.95 -11.23
N LEU A 132 5.21 13.66 -11.55
CA LEU A 132 6.13 13.04 -12.50
C LEU A 132 5.91 13.52 -13.95
N LEU A 133 4.75 14.10 -14.28
CA LEU A 133 4.37 14.39 -15.66
C LEU A 133 3.79 15.80 -15.81
N ASP A 134 4.51 16.64 -16.56
CA ASP A 134 3.99 17.88 -17.15
C ASP A 134 3.03 17.50 -18.28
N GLN A 135 1.77 17.95 -18.23
CA GLN A 135 0.75 17.61 -19.24
C GLN A 135 1.12 18.03 -20.67
N THR A 136 2.10 18.93 -20.82
CA THR A 136 2.58 19.40 -22.13
C THR A 136 3.79 18.61 -22.67
N LYS A 137 4.32 17.64 -21.90
CA LYS A 137 5.54 16.92 -22.24
C LYS A 137 5.32 15.40 -22.23
N ALA A 138 6.11 14.71 -23.03
CA ALA A 138 6.19 13.25 -23.02
C ALA A 138 7.64 12.82 -22.71
N LEU A 139 7.80 11.73 -21.96
CA LEU A 139 9.10 11.08 -21.80
C LEU A 139 9.39 10.28 -23.09
N THR A 140 10.49 10.61 -23.77
CA THR A 140 10.93 9.90 -24.98
C THR A 140 12.26 9.20 -24.74
N VAL A 141 12.44 8.03 -25.34
CA VAL A 141 13.76 7.38 -25.40
C VAL A 141 14.59 8.09 -26.47
N GLU A 142 15.81 8.48 -26.14
CA GLU A 142 16.76 9.00 -27.13
C GLU A 142 17.23 7.85 -28.00
N SER A 143 16.99 7.94 -29.31
CA SER A 143 17.56 7.00 -30.27
C SER A 143 19.04 7.29 -30.42
N GLN A 144 19.90 6.39 -29.94
CA GLN A 144 21.32 6.43 -30.25
C GLN A 144 21.49 6.19 -31.75
N SER A 145 22.16 7.11 -32.44
CA SER A 145 22.69 6.87 -33.79
C SER A 145 23.90 5.95 -33.66
N ASP A 146 23.87 4.82 -34.37
CA ASP A 146 25.03 3.95 -34.53
C ASP A 146 26.08 4.71 -35.37
N ASP A 147 27.10 5.26 -34.69
CA ASP A 147 28.36 5.72 -35.31
C ASP A 147 29.36 4.55 -35.43
#